data_AF-A0A2I2M997-F1
#
_entry.id   AF-A0A2I2M997-F1
#
_cell.length_a   1.000
_cell.length_b   1.000
_cell.length_c   1.000
_cell.angle_alpha   90.00
_cell.angle_beta   90.00
_cell.angle_gamma   90.00
#
_symmetry.space_group_name_H-M   'P 1'
#
loop_
_entity.id
_entity.type
_entity.pdbx_description
1 polymer ?
#
loop_
_entity_poly.entity_id
_entity_poly.type
_entity_poly.pdbx_seq_one_letter_code
_entity_poly.pdbx_strand_id
1 'polypeptide(L)' 'MGYKVIDFTFCQLLAFRKKILDNSSCLALENIIATDNFILIFVADNNHVLLLDVPQILALKEALLSTFK' A
#
# COMPACT_ATOMS: atom_id res chain seq x y z
N MET A 1 6.50 -0.68 22.66
CA MET A 1 5.84 -1.04 21.38
C MET A 1 6.89 -0.88 20.30
N GLY A 2 7.30 -1.96 19.64
CA GLY A 2 8.33 -1.90 18.60
C GLY A 2 7.73 -1.47 17.27
N TYR A 3 8.37 -0.53 16.58
CA TYR A 3 8.05 -0.23 15.19
C TYR A 3 8.88 -1.16 14.29
N LYS A 4 8.28 -1.66 13.21
CA LYS A 4 8.99 -2.42 12.18
C LYS A 4 9.40 -1.45 11.07
N VAL A 5 10.70 -1.34 10.83
CA VAL A 5 11.24 -0.60 9.69
C VAL A 5 11.33 -1.57 8.50
N ILE A 6 10.90 -1.11 7.33
CA ILE A 6 11.02 -1.84 6.07
C ILE A 6 11.81 -0.94 5.13
N ASP A 7 13.00 -1.39 4.75
CA ASP A 7 13.82 -0.68 3.79
C ASP A 7 13.38 -1.01 2.37
N PHE A 8 13.24 0.03 1.55
CA PHE A 8 12.97 -0.10 0.13
C PHE A 8 14.16 0.43 -0.66
N THR A 9 14.62 -0.33 -1.63
CA THR A 9 15.39 0.25 -2.74
C THR A 9 14.49 1.16 -3.57
N PHE A 10 15.09 2.07 -4.36
CA PHE A 10 14.32 2.98 -5.21
C PHE A 10 13.34 2.25 -6.14
N CYS A 11 13.78 1.17 -6.81
CA CYS A 11 12.92 0.37 -7.68
C CYS A 11 11.78 -0.32 -6.91
N GLN A 12 12.05 -0.86 -5.72
CA GLN A 12 11.00 -1.47 -4.90
C GLN A 12 10.00 -0.42 -4.42
N LEU A 13 10.45 0.81 -4.12
CA LEU A 13 9.56 1.92 -3.73
C LEU A 13 8.67 2.35 -4.89
N LEU A 14 9.18 2.39 -6.12
CA LEU A 14 8.38 2.66 -7.32
C LEU A 14 7.34 1.55 -7.58
N ALA A 15 7.75 0.28 -7.43
CA ALA A 15 6.84 -0.86 -7.55
C ALA A 15 5.75 -0.82 -6.46
N PHE A 16 6.13 -0.48 -5.23
CA PHE A 16 5.20 -0.29 -4.12
C PHE A 16 4.20 0.82 -4.41
N ARG A 17 4.67 1.98 -4.91
CA ARG A 17 3.81 3.08 -5.33
C ARG A 17 2.78 2.64 -6.35
N LYS A 18 3.20 1.91 -7.39
CA LYS A 18 2.29 1.38 -8.40
C LYS A 18 1.21 0.49 -7.77
N LYS A 19 1.61 -0.47 -6.92
CA LYS A 19 0.65 -1.35 -6.21
C LYS A 19 -0.35 -0.59 -5.36
N ILE A 20 0.08 0.42 -4.61
CA ILE A 20 -0.84 1.23 -3.79
C ILE A 20 -1.81 2.02 -4.67
N LEU A 21 -1.33 2.60 -5.77
CA LEU A 21 -2.20 3.34 -6.70
C LEU A 21 -3.26 2.43 -7.31
N ASP A 22 -2.89 1.23 -7.77
CA ASP A 22 -3.81 0.25 -8.35
C ASP A 22 -4.92 -0.16 -7.36
N ASN A 23 -4.54 -0.40 -6.10
CA ASN A 23 -5.47 -0.77 -5.01
C ASN A 23 -6.25 0.41 -4.41
N SER A 24 -5.93 1.64 -4.82
CA SER A 24 -6.63 2.87 -4.42
C SER A 24 -7.56 3.43 -5.50
N SER A 25 -7.79 2.65 -6.57
CA SER A 25 -8.80 2.96 -7.58
C SER A 25 -10.21 2.73 -7.03
N CYS A 26 -11.21 3.46 -7.53
CA CYS A 26 -12.59 3.36 -7.01
C CYS A 26 -13.11 1.92 -7.03
N LEU A 27 -12.90 1.20 -8.14
CA LEU A 27 -13.31 -0.20 -8.28
C LEU A 27 -12.59 -1.12 -7.29
N ALA A 28 -11.29 -0.91 -7.08
CA ALA A 28 -10.54 -1.71 -6.10
C ALA A 28 -11.05 -1.45 -4.67
N LEU A 29 -11.30 -0.19 -4.32
CA LEU A 29 -11.83 0.18 -3.01
C LEU A 29 -13.23 -0.38 -2.77
N GLU A 30 -14.12 -0.32 -3.76
CA GLU A 30 -15.45 -0.94 -3.68
C GLU A 30 -15.34 -2.45 -3.44
N ASN A 31 -14.45 -3.14 -4.16
CA ASN A 31 -14.23 -4.58 -3.95
C ASN A 31 -13.66 -4.89 -2.56
N ILE A 32 -12.72 -4.08 -2.05
CA ILE A 32 -12.15 -4.25 -0.70
C ILE A 32 -13.26 -4.09 0.35
N ILE A 33 -14.09 -3.05 0.23
CA ILE A 33 -15.20 -2.77 1.15
C ILE A 33 -16.24 -3.90 1.12
N ALA A 34 -16.57 -4.38 -0.07
CA ALA A 34 -17.58 -5.42 -0.27
C ALA A 34 -17.13 -6.81 0.22
N THR A 35 -15.82 -7.05 0.36
CA THR A 35 -15.28 -8.34 0.79
C THR A 35 -15.02 -8.34 2.30
N ASP A 36 -13.85 -7.86 2.73
CA ASP A 36 -13.38 -7.98 4.11
C ASP A 36 -12.93 -6.63 4.70
N ASN A 37 -13.09 -5.52 4.00
CA ASN A 37 -12.64 -4.16 4.37
C ASN A 37 -11.11 -3.99 4.55
N PHE A 38 -10.32 -5.01 4.21
CA PHE A 38 -8.85 -4.93 4.21
C PHE A 38 -8.26 -5.62 2.98
N ILE A 39 -6.97 -5.33 2.73
CA ILE A 39 -6.18 -5.99 1.69
C ILE A 39 -4.81 -6.38 2.24
N LEU A 40 -4.25 -7.45 1.67
CA LEU A 40 -2.87 -7.87 1.89
C LEU A 40 -1.99 -7.46 0.70
N ILE A 41 -0.96 -6.66 0.96
CA ILE A 41 -0.01 -6.20 -0.07
C ILE A 41 1.38 -6.73 0.26
N PHE A 42 1.93 -7.51 -0.66
CA PHE A 42 3.31 -7.98 -0.60
C PHE A 42 4.28 -6.89 -1.10
N VAL A 43 5.33 -6.63 -0.33
CA VAL A 43 6.31 -5.55 -0.56
C VAL A 43 7.75 -6.04 -0.36
N ALA A 44 8.72 -5.23 -0.82
CA ALA A 44 10.16 -5.55 -0.78
C ALA A 44 10.46 -6.96 -1.33
N ASP A 45 10.06 -7.20 -2.58
CA ASP A 45 10.18 -8.50 -3.27
C ASP A 45 9.50 -9.66 -2.53
N ASN A 46 8.33 -9.39 -1.97
CA ASN A 46 7.48 -10.32 -1.21
C ASN A 46 8.07 -10.77 0.14
N ASN A 47 9.13 -10.12 0.63
CA ASN A 47 9.69 -10.40 1.95
C ASN A 47 8.81 -9.91 3.11
N HIS A 48 7.87 -9.00 2.81
CA HIS A 48 6.96 -8.45 3.81
C HIS A 48 5.52 -8.40 3.29
N VAL A 49 4.57 -8.55 4.21
CA VAL A 49 3.13 -8.42 3.96
C VAL A 49 2.60 -7.28 4.81
N LEU A 50 1.88 -6.36 4.18
CA LEU A 50 1.14 -5.30 4.83
C LEU A 50 -0.34 -5.66 4.82
N LEU A 51 -0.98 -5.63 5.99
CA LEU A 51 -2.43 -5.65 6.11
C LEU A 51 -2.89 -4.21 6.23
N LEU A 52 -3.68 -3.74 5.27
CA LEU A 52 -4.13 -2.36 5.18
C LEU A 52 -5.65 -2.32 5.08
N ASP A 53 -6.27 -1.47 5.89
CA ASP A 53 -7.66 -1.09 5.71
C ASP A 53 -7.79 0.06 4.69
N VAL A 54 -9.02 0.37 4.30
CA VAL A 54 -9.30 1.43 3.31
C VAL A 54 -8.71 2.80 3.73
N PRO A 55 -8.91 3.30 4.97
CA PRO A 55 -8.27 4.54 5.42
C PRO A 55 -6.74 4.53 5.28
N GLN A 56 -6.07 3.44 5.63
CA GLN A 56 -4.62 3.30 5.55
C GLN A 56 -4.13 3.31 4.10
N ILE A 57 -4.86 2.68 3.17
CA ILE A 57 -4.55 2.72 1.73
C ILE A 57 -4.59 4.17 1.21
N LEU A 58 -5.62 4.93 1.58
CA LEU A 58 -5.77 6.32 1.17
C LEU A 58 -4.66 7.20 1.74
N ALA A 59 -4.34 7.06 3.02
CA ALA A 59 -3.24 7.78 3.65
C ALA A 59 -1.88 7.45 2.99
N LEU A 60 -1.63 6.17 2.70
CA LEU A 60 -0.41 5.74 2.00
C LEU A 60 -0.33 6.30 0.58
N LYS A 61 -1.45 6.34 -0.14
CA LYS A 61 -1.51 6.94 -1.48
C LYS A 61 -1.06 8.39 -1.43
N GLU A 62 -1.59 9.19 -0.50
CA GLU A 62 -1.23 10.60 -0.36
C GLU A 62 0.24 10.79 0.01
N ALA A 63 0.74 10.01 0.97
CA ALA A 63 2.15 10.04 1.38
C ALA A 63 3.10 9.67 0.23
N LEU A 64 2.75 8.67 -0.58
CA LEU A 64 3.55 8.28 -1.74
C LEU A 64 3.51 9.34 -2.84
N LEU A 65 2.35 9.96 -3.09
CA LEU A 65 2.25 11.04 -4.08
C LEU A 65 3.04 12.29 -3.66
N SER A 66 3.13 12.59 -2.36
CA SER A 66 3.92 13.73 -1.85
C SER A 66 5.43 13.46 -1.84
N THR A 67 5.86 12.22 -1.60
CA THR A 67 7.28 11.84 -1.53
C THR A 67 8.02 11.97 -2.87
N PHE A 68 7.30 11.80 -3.98
CA PHE A 68 7.86 11.83 -5.34
C PHE A 68 7.48 13.09 -6.12
N LYS A 69 7.20 14.21 -5.44
CA LYS A 69 6.96 15.51 -6.09
C LYS A 69 8.23 16.12 -6.64
#